data_AF-A0A370LQR3-F1
#
_entry.id   AF-A0A370LQR3-F1
#
_cell.length_a   1.000
_cell.length_b   1.000
_cell.length_c   1.000
_cell.angle_alpha   90.00
_cell.angle_beta   90.00
_cell.angle_gamma   90.00
#
_symmetry.space_group_name_H-M   'P 1'
#
loop_
_entity.id
_entity.type
_entity.pdbx_description
1 polymer ?
#
loop_
_entity_poly.entity_id
_entity_poly.type
_entity_poly.pdbx_seq_one_letter_code
_entity_poly.pdbx_strand_id
1 'polypeptide(L)' 'MSIRDLAAEVLDHPDDWMDKPNTFLGWAKPNDLIGSPQEERIVELLEAIKHRIPPHRVMS' A
#
# COMPACT_ATOMS: atom_id res chain seq x y z
N MET A 1 -7.91 11.09 5.53
CA MET A 1 -6.97 11.00 4.40
C MET A 1 -7.27 9.71 3.67
N SER A 2 -7.39 9.71 2.34
CA SER A 2 -7.65 8.50 1.59
C SER A 2 -6.36 7.73 1.32
N ILE A 3 -6.47 6.44 0.98
CA ILE A 3 -5.31 5.61 0.56
C ILE A 3 -4.63 6.19 -0.67
N ARG A 4 -5.41 6.80 -1.58
CA ARG A 4 -4.87 7.46 -2.77
C ARG A 4 -4.05 8.70 -2.41
N ASP A 5 -4.48 9.46 -1.41
CA ASP A 5 -3.70 10.60 -0.91
C ASP A 5 -2.38 10.12 -0.29
N LEU A 6 -2.41 9.04 0.50
CA LEU A 6 -1.22 8.46 1.10
C LEU A 6 -0.25 7.90 0.05
N ALA A 7 -0.78 7.22 -0.97
CA ALA A 7 0.02 6.71 -2.08
C ALA A 7 0.69 7.85 -2.86
N ALA A 8 -0.04 8.94 -3.14
CA ALA A 8 0.49 10.11 -3.84
C ALA A 8 1.56 10.87 -3.03
N GLU A 9 1.55 10.77 -1.70
CA GLU A 9 2.57 11.37 -0.85
C GLU A 9 3.91 10.64 -0.95
N VAL A 10 3.90 9.32 -1.20
CA VAL A 10 5.11 8.46 -1.04
C VAL A 10 5.56 7.78 -2.32
N LEU A 11 4.77 7.82 -3.40
CA LEU A 11 5.07 7.16 -4.68
C LEU A 11 5.06 8.16 -5.84
N ASP A 12 5.97 7.99 -6.79
CA ASP A 12 6.05 8.83 -7.99
C ASP A 12 4.88 8.61 -8.96
N HIS A 13 4.37 7.38 -9.03
CA HIS A 13 3.26 6.98 -9.90
C HIS A 13 2.21 6.20 -9.08
N PRO A 14 1.42 6.88 -8.25
CA PRO A 14 0.51 6.23 -7.32
C PRO A 14 -0.58 5.43 -8.03
N ASP A 15 -1.20 5.98 -9.09
CA ASP A 15 -2.27 5.29 -9.81
C ASP A 15 -1.79 3.98 -10.45
N ASP A 16 -0.62 4.01 -11.08
CA ASP A 16 0.05 2.83 -11.64
C ASP A 16 0.34 1.75 -10.60
N TRP A 17 0.76 2.16 -9.40
CA TRP A 17 1.04 1.23 -8.30
C TRP A 17 -0.26 0.62 -7.76
N MET A 18 -1.32 1.42 -7.65
CA MET A 18 -2.64 0.97 -7.20
C MET A 18 -3.26 -0.10 -8.10
N ASP A 19 -2.88 -0.12 -9.38
CA ASP A 19 -3.37 -1.08 -10.39
C ASP A 19 -2.43 -2.26 -10.69
N LYS A 20 -1.27 -2.36 -10.00
CA LYS A 20 -0.30 -3.44 -10.18
C LYS A 20 -0.29 -4.42 -8.99
N PRO A 21 -0.17 -5.73 -9.24
CA PRO A 21 0.08 -6.71 -8.21
C PRO A 21 1.29 -6.36 -7.34
N ASN A 22 1.14 -6.45 -6.02
CA ASN A 22 2.22 -6.16 -5.08
C ASN A 22 2.55 -7.40 -4.22
N THR A 23 3.82 -7.77 -4.15
CA THR A 23 4.31 -8.94 -3.41
C THR A 23 4.01 -8.87 -1.92
N PHE A 24 4.08 -7.68 -1.30
CA PHE A 24 3.77 -7.47 0.12
C PHE A 24 2.27 -7.60 0.41
N LEU A 25 1.44 -7.46 -0.61
CA LEU A 25 0.00 -7.65 -0.56
C LEU A 25 -0.42 -9.05 -1.06
N GLY A 26 0.50 -10.02 -1.06
CA GLY A 26 0.21 -11.38 -1.52
C GLY A 26 -0.11 -11.46 -3.01
N TRP A 27 0.52 -10.59 -3.82
CA TRP A 27 0.25 -10.41 -5.25
C TRP A 27 -1.13 -9.85 -5.59
N ALA A 28 -1.88 -9.34 -4.62
CA ALA A 28 -3.09 -8.56 -4.89
C ALA A 28 -2.74 -7.15 -5.39
N LYS A 29 -3.66 -6.55 -6.14
CA LYS A 29 -3.60 -5.12 -6.46
C LYS A 29 -4.17 -4.32 -5.28
N PRO A 30 -3.58 -3.17 -4.92
CA PRO A 30 -4.14 -2.30 -3.89
C PRO A 30 -5.61 -1.92 -4.15
N ASN A 31 -5.99 -1.60 -5.40
CA ASN A 31 -7.39 -1.26 -5.72
C ASN A 31 -8.37 -2.40 -5.43
N ASP A 32 -7.97 -3.66 -5.60
CA ASP A 32 -8.81 -4.83 -5.31
C ASP A 32 -9.02 -5.03 -3.81
N LEU A 33 -8.16 -4.44 -2.98
CA LEU A 33 -8.19 -4.56 -1.53
C LEU A 33 -8.95 -3.42 -0.82
N ILE A 34 -9.26 -2.33 -1.53
CA ILE A 34 -10.09 -1.24 -0.98
C ILE A 34 -11.51 -1.76 -0.71
N GLY A 35 -12.02 -1.49 0.48
CA GLY A 35 -13.30 -1.98 1.00
C GLY A 35 -13.25 -3.42 1.49
N SER A 36 -12.09 -4.09 1.42
CA SER A 36 -11.90 -5.45 1.92
C SER A 36 -11.34 -5.45 3.35
N PRO A 37 -11.43 -6.58 4.09
CA PRO A 37 -10.76 -6.73 5.38
C PRO A 37 -9.23 -6.56 5.34
N GLN A 38 -8.62 -6.57 4.15
CA GLN A 38 -7.17 -6.41 3.96
C GLN A 38 -6.77 -4.98 3.61
N GLU A 39 -7.70 -4.03 3.56
CA GLU A 39 -7.43 -2.62 3.25
C GLU A 39 -6.32 -2.04 4.15
N GLU A 40 -6.33 -2.38 5.45
CA GLU A 40 -5.35 -1.90 6.43
C GLU A 40 -3.91 -2.26 6.05
N ARG A 41 -3.68 -3.39 5.37
CA ARG A 41 -2.36 -3.80 4.90
C ARG A 41 -1.78 -2.84 3.86
N ILE A 42 -2.63 -2.16 3.09
CA ILE A 42 -2.19 -1.14 2.13
C ILE A 42 -1.66 0.08 2.89
N VAL A 43 -2.39 0.50 3.94
CA VAL A 43 -2.01 1.64 4.78
C VAL A 43 -0.70 1.35 5.49
N GLU A 44 -0.57 0.19 6.14
CA GLU A 44 0.68 -0.24 6.80
C GLU A 44 1.88 -0.23 5.84
N LEU A 45 1.69 -0.73 4.62
CA LEU A 45 2.74 -0.76 3.60
C LEU A 45 3.17 0.65 3.18
N LEU A 46 2.21 1.55 2.95
CA LEU A 46 2.50 2.93 2.54
C LEU A 46 3.13 3.74 3.68
N GLU A 47 2.69 3.55 4.93
CA GLU A 47 3.30 4.15 6.11
C GLU A 47 4.73 3.63 6.34
N ALA A 48 4.96 2.34 6.12
CA ALA A 48 6.31 1.77 6.17
C ALA A 48 7.24 2.44 5.15
N ILE A 49 6.77 2.63 3.91
CA ILE A 49 7.50 3.35 2.86
C ILE A 49 7.77 4.80 3.28
N LYS A 50 6.74 5.51 3.77
CA LYS A 50 6.83 6.90 4.25
C LYS A 50 7.93 7.08 5.28
N HIS A 51 7.98 6.18 6.26
CA HIS A 51 8.93 6.23 7.37
C HIS A 51 10.27 5.54 7.07
N ARG A 52 10.48 5.05 5.84
CA ARG A 52 11.66 4.26 5.44
C ARG A 52 11.89 3.04 6.34
N ILE A 53 10.80 2.47 6.85
CA ILE A 53 10.79 1.23 7.62
C ILE A 53 10.59 0.08 6.64
N PRO A 54 11.39 -1.00 6.71
CA PRO A 54 11.17 -2.14 5.83
C PRO A 54 9.78 -2.77 6.06
N PRO A 55 8.95 -2.96 5.02
CA PRO A 55 7.57 -3.43 5.18
C PRO A 55 7.44 -4.78 5.91
N HIS A 56 8.42 -5.67 5.74
CA HIS A 56 8.48 -6.96 6.44
C HIS A 56 8.62 -6.87 7.97
N ARG A 57 8.98 -5.71 8.52
CA ARG A 57 9.04 -5.48 9.97
C ARG A 57 7.73 -4.96 10.56
N VAL A 58 6.84 -4.46 9.71
CA VAL A 58 5.54 -3.91 10.11
C VAL A 58 4.45 -4.96 9.95
N MET A 59 4.55 -5.80 8.92
CA MET A 59 3.54 -6.81 8.56
C MET A 59 3.76 -8.18 9.25
N SER A 60 4.17 -8.17 10.54
CA SER A 60 4.51 -9.38 11.32
C SER A 60 3.33 -10.01 12.04
#